data_AF-A0A5B0HLX1-F1
#
_entry.id   AF-A0A5B0HLX1-F1
#
_cell.length_a   1.000
_cell.length_b   1.000
_cell.length_c   1.000
_cell.angle_alpha   90.00
_cell.angle_beta   90.00
_cell.angle_gamma   90.00
#
_symmetry.space_group_name_H-M   'P 1'
#
loop_
_entity.id
_entity.type
_entity.pdbx_description
1 polymer ?
#
loop_
_entity_poly.entity_id
_entity_poly.type
_entity_poly.pdbx_seq_one_letter_code
_entity_poly.pdbx_strand_id
1 'polypeptide(L)'
;MSPILEILGQIMSALDDLKAEVAATLTVEQSAVTLIQGIAAQLVAALANQTNPDSALVDLTTQLKTNADALAAAVTANTPAAPPAPAPAP
;
A
#
# COMPACT_ATOMS: atom_id res chain seq x y z
N MET A 1 -27.20 5.11 -33.66
CA MET A 1 -25.97 5.06 -32.84
C MET A 1 -25.54 3.61 -32.81
N SER A 2 -24.29 3.28 -33.13
CA SER A 2 -23.89 1.87 -33.27
C SER A 2 -23.79 1.22 -31.88
N PRO A 3 -24.43 0.06 -31.63
CA PRO A 3 -24.43 -0.59 -30.30
C PRO A 3 -23.02 -0.94 -29.80
N ILE A 4 -22.07 -1.11 -30.72
CA ILE A 4 -20.65 -1.34 -30.41
C ILE A 4 -20.02 -0.13 -29.71
N LEU A 5 -20.40 1.09 -30.10
CA LEU A 5 -19.85 2.33 -29.50
C LEU A 5 -20.33 2.52 -28.05
N GLU A 6 -21.56 2.10 -27.77
CA GLU A 6 -22.19 2.21 -26.45
C GLU A 6 -21.56 1.22 -25.46
N ILE A 7 -21.34 -0.03 -25.90
CA ILE A 7 -20.62 -1.05 -25.14
C ILE A 7 -19.17 -0.62 -24.86
N LEU A 8 -18.49 -0.03 -25.84
CA LEU A 8 -17.12 0.51 -25.65
C LEU A 8 -17.08 1.61 -24.58
N GLY A 9 -18.05 2.52 -24.58
CA GLY A 9 -18.16 3.56 -23.55
C GLY A 9 -18.35 2.98 -22.15
N GLN A 10 -19.20 1.97 -22.01
CA GLN A 10 -19.45 1.29 -20.73
C GLN A 10 -18.21 0.53 -20.22
N ILE A 11 -17.49 -0.17 -21.11
CA ILE A 11 -16.26 -0.89 -20.75
C ILE A 11 -15.17 0.08 -20.28
N MET A 12 -15.00 1.22 -20.95
CA MET A 12 -14.03 2.24 -20.53
C MET A 12 -14.36 2.82 -19.16
N SER A 13 -15.63 3.14 -18.89
CA SER A 13 -16.08 3.62 -17.59
C SER A 13 -15.82 2.60 -16.47
N ALA A 14 -16.20 1.34 -16.69
CA ALA A 14 -15.99 0.28 -15.70
C ALA A 14 -14.50 0.02 -15.41
N LEU A 15 -13.64 0.19 -16.42
CA LEU A 15 -12.18 0.10 -16.25
C LEU A 15 -11.63 1.24 -15.39
N ASP A 16 -12.15 2.46 -15.54
CA ASP A 16 -11.69 3.60 -14.74
C ASP A 16 -12.19 3.51 -13.29
N ASP A 17 -13.41 3.02 -13.06
CA ASP A 17 -13.93 2.71 -11.72
C ASP A 17 -13.07 1.64 -11.04
N LEU A 18 -12.72 0.57 -11.77
CA LEU A 18 -11.85 -0.48 -11.25
C LEU A 18 -10.45 0.04 -10.91
N LYS A 19 -9.88 0.93 -11.73
CA LYS A 19 -8.58 1.58 -11.41
C LYS A 19 -8.68 2.42 -10.14
N ALA A 20 -9.76 3.16 -9.97
CA ALA A 20 -9.97 3.99 -8.78
C ALA A 20 -10.09 3.12 -7.52
N GLU A 21 -10.82 2.02 -7.59
CA GLU A 21 -10.98 1.09 -6.47
C GLU A 21 -9.68 0.35 -6.13
N VAL A 22 -8.90 -0.05 -7.13
CA VAL A 22 -7.55 -0.62 -6.92
C VAL A 22 -6.64 0.41 -6.26
N ALA A 23 -6.65 1.66 -6.70
CA ALA A 23 -5.84 2.73 -6.10
C ALA A 23 -6.25 3.01 -4.63
N ALA A 24 -7.55 2.98 -4.34
CA ALA A 24 -8.05 3.11 -2.96
C ALA A 24 -7.59 1.94 -2.08
N THR A 25 -7.67 0.71 -2.59
CA THR A 25 -7.21 -0.50 -1.90
C THR A 25 -5.71 -0.43 -1.60
N LEU A 26 -4.88 -0.05 -2.58
CA LEU A 26 -3.43 0.11 -2.42
C LEU A 26 -3.09 1.19 -1.37
N THR A 27 -3.89 2.25 -1.26
CA THR A 27 -3.71 3.29 -0.23
C THR A 27 -3.94 2.73 1.18
N VAL A 28 -4.95 1.86 1.35
CA VAL A 28 -5.23 1.18 2.62
C VAL A 28 -4.10 0.19 2.95
N GLU A 29 -3.63 -0.58 1.97
CA GLU A 29 -2.49 -1.49 2.15
C GLU A 29 -1.22 -0.73 2.55
N GLN A 30 -0.95 0.43 1.94
CA GLN A 30 0.17 1.28 2.33
C GLN A 30 0.05 1.77 3.78
N SER A 31 -1.17 2.09 4.22
CA SER A 31 -1.44 2.49 5.62
C SER A 31 -1.19 1.33 6.59
N ALA A 32 -1.58 0.10 6.21
CA ALA A 32 -1.31 -1.10 6.98
C ALA A 32 0.20 -1.40 7.09
N VAL A 33 0.94 -1.25 5.98
CA VAL A 33 2.41 -1.35 5.97
C VAL A 33 3.02 -0.35 6.97
N THR A 34 2.60 0.91 6.93
CA THR A 34 3.10 1.94 7.86
C THR A 34 2.82 1.57 9.32
N LEU A 35 1.63 1.04 9.62
CA LEU A 35 1.30 0.55 10.96
C LEU A 35 2.23 -0.59 11.40
N ILE A 36 2.45 -1.59 10.54
CA ILE A 36 3.31 -2.75 10.84
C ILE A 36 4.76 -2.29 11.08
N GLN A 37 5.28 -1.38 10.25
CA GLN A 37 6.61 -0.80 10.45
C GLN A 37 6.71 -0.03 11.77
N GLY A 38 5.66 0.73 12.13
CA GLY A 38 5.59 1.44 13.41
C GLY A 38 5.62 0.50 14.62
N ILE A 39 4.91 -0.63 14.55
CA ILE A 39 4.94 -1.66 15.59
C ILE A 39 6.34 -2.28 15.70
N ALA A 40 6.97 -2.64 14.58
CA ALA A 40 8.33 -3.17 14.57
C ALA A 40 9.33 -2.18 15.21
N ALA A 41 9.21 -0.89 14.90
CA ALA A 41 10.05 0.15 15.50
C ALA A 41 9.85 0.26 17.03
N GLN A 42 8.61 0.17 17.52
CA GLN A 42 8.32 0.14 18.95
C GLN A 42 8.92 -1.10 19.64
N LEU A 43 8.88 -2.27 18.99
CA LEU A 43 9.54 -3.47 19.50
C LEU A 43 11.07 -3.28 19.58
N VAL A 44 11.71 -2.73 18.53
CA VAL A 44 13.16 -2.42 18.57
C VAL A 44 13.48 -1.50 19.74
N ALA A 45 12.70 -0.44 19.95
CA ALA A 45 12.90 0.50 21.04
C ALA A 45 12.72 -0.16 22.43
N ALA A 46 11.75 -1.06 22.57
CA ALA A 46 11.55 -1.81 23.81
C ALA A 46 12.73 -2.76 24.09
N LEU A 47 13.23 -3.45 23.06
CA LEU A 47 14.38 -4.36 23.18
C LEU A 47 15.68 -3.63 23.49
N ALA A 48 15.88 -2.42 22.96
CA ALA A 48 17.09 -1.62 23.19
C ALA A 48 17.31 -1.27 24.67
N ASN A 49 16.26 -1.33 25.50
CA ASN A 49 16.33 -1.06 26.94
C ASN A 49 16.56 -2.34 27.77
N GLN A 50 16.66 -3.52 27.14
CA GLN A 50 16.93 -4.78 27.85
C GLN A 50 18.40 -5.17 27.81
N THR A 51 18.92 -5.63 28.95
CA THR A 51 20.31 -6.11 29.08
C THR A 51 20.53 -7.48 28.44
N ASN A 52 19.46 -8.27 28.26
CA ASN A 52 19.45 -9.55 27.55
C ASN A 52 18.12 -9.67 26.78
N PRO A 53 18.00 -9.06 25.59
CA PRO A 53 16.78 -9.14 24.81
C PRO A 53 16.51 -10.59 24.41
N ASP A 54 15.26 -11.02 24.54
CA ASP A 54 14.82 -12.34 24.09
C ASP A 54 15.06 -12.48 22.57
N SER A 55 15.82 -13.50 22.17
CA SER A 55 16.15 -13.75 20.76
C SER A 55 14.91 -13.97 19.91
N ALA A 56 13.85 -14.57 20.47
CA ALA A 56 12.58 -14.75 19.75
C ALA A 56 11.92 -13.41 19.41
N LEU A 57 12.05 -12.41 20.29
CA LEU A 57 11.55 -11.06 20.01
C LEU A 57 12.40 -10.32 18.98
N VAL A 58 13.73 -10.53 18.99
CA VAL A 58 14.64 -10.00 17.95
C VAL A 58 14.26 -10.57 16.59
N ASP A 59 14.06 -11.89 16.52
CA ASP A 59 13.70 -12.59 15.30
C ASP A 59 12.32 -12.15 14.78
N LEU A 60 11.32 -12.07 15.67
CA LEU A 60 9.99 -11.57 15.31
C LEU A 60 10.04 -10.13 14.79
N THR A 61 10.81 -9.26 15.42
CA THR A 61 10.97 -7.86 15.00
C THR A 61 11.61 -7.77 13.61
N THR A 62 12.63 -8.58 13.37
CA THR A 62 13.28 -8.69 12.06
C THR A 62 12.30 -9.19 11.01
N GLN A 63 11.54 -10.24 11.32
CA GLN A 63 10.58 -10.84 10.41
C GLN A 63 9.42 -9.89 10.07
N LEU A 64 8.91 -9.14 11.06
CA LEU A 64 7.91 -8.09 10.85
C LEU A 64 8.43 -7.00 9.91
N LYS A 65 9.67 -6.54 10.12
CA LYS A 65 10.28 -5.52 9.26
C LYS A 65 10.46 -6.03 7.82
N THR A 66 10.99 -7.24 7.65
CA THR A 66 11.17 -7.85 6.32
C THR A 66 9.83 -7.99 5.60
N ASN A 67 8.79 -8.47 6.28
CA ASN A 67 7.47 -8.64 5.67
C ASN A 67 6.83 -7.30 5.30
N ALA A 68 6.98 -6.28 6.16
CA ALA A 68 6.46 -4.95 5.89
C ALA A 68 7.18 -4.30 4.71
N ASP A 69 8.50 -4.42 4.62
CA ASP A 69 9.29 -3.87 3.52
C ASP A 69 8.96 -4.60 2.19
N ALA A 70 8.74 -5.92 2.23
CA ALA A 70 8.29 -6.70 1.07
C ALA A 70 6.89 -6.30 0.60
N LEU A 71 5.95 -6.10 1.53
CA LEU A 71 4.60 -5.64 1.21
C LEU A 71 4.62 -4.21 0.66
N ALA A 72 5.42 -3.30 1.24
CA ALA A 72 5.61 -1.95 0.74
C ALA A 72 6.10 -1.94 -0.72
N ALA A 73 7.08 -2.79 -1.02
CA ALA A 73 7.63 -2.93 -2.37
C ALA A 73 6.59 -3.47 -3.35
N ALA A 74 5.80 -4.47 -2.94
CA ALA A 74 4.74 -5.04 -3.75
C ALA A 74 3.63 -4.01 -4.05
N VAL A 75 3.20 -3.24 -3.03
CA VAL A 75 2.22 -2.14 -3.19
C VAL A 75 2.77 -1.10 -4.16
N THR A 76 4.01 -0.64 -3.95
CA THR A 76 4.64 0.37 -4.82
C THR A 76 4.76 -0.12 -6.27
N ALA A 77 5.14 -1.37 -6.48
CA ALA A 77 5.27 -1.96 -7.81
C ALA A 77 3.93 -2.06 -8.57
N ASN A 78 2.81 -2.13 -7.84
CA ASN A 78 1.47 -2.27 -8.39
C ASN A 78 0.63 -0.99 -8.29
N THR A 79 1.19 0.12 -7.79
CA THR A 79 0.48 1.42 -7.70
C THR A 79 0.80 2.27 -8.93
N PRO A 80 -0.16 2.44 -9.87
CA PRO A 80 0.02 3.42 -10.95
C PRO A 80 0.14 4.82 -10.35
N ALA A 81 1.03 5.64 -10.90
CA ALA A 81 1.10 7.04 -10.50
C ALA A 81 -0.28 7.70 -10.67
N ALA A 82 -0.73 8.40 -9.62
CA ALA A 82 -2.00 9.11 -9.67
C ALA A 82 -2.02 10.03 -10.90
N PRO A 83 -3.13 10.08 -11.67
CA PRO A 83 -3.29 11.05 -12.74
C PRO A 83 -3.05 12.47 -12.21
N PRO A 84 -2.36 13.35 -12.96
CA PRO A 84 -2.13 14.72 -12.53
C PRO A 84 -3.47 15.39 -12.19
N ALA A 85 -3.50 16.11 -11.06
CA ALA A 85 -4.67 16.88 -10.66
C ALA A 85 -5.07 17.85 -11.80
N PRO A 86 -6.37 18.05 -12.08
CA PRO A 86 -6.82 19.03 -13.06
C PRO A 86 -6.23 20.41 -12.76
N ALA A 87 -5.72 21.09 -13.79
CA ALA A 87 -5.20 22.44 -13.64
C ALA A 87 -6.26 23.36 -12.98
N PRO A 88 -5.87 24.26 -12.06
CA PRO A 88 -6.80 25.22 -11.47
C PRO A 88 -7.53 25.99 -12.58
N ALA A 89 -8.86 26.05 -12.50
CA ALA A 89 -9.64 26.88 -13.41
C ALA A 89 -9.27 28.36 -13.21
N PRO A 90 -9.14 29.15 -14.31
CA PRO A 90 -8.77 30.57 -14.25
C PRO A 90 -9.83 31.45 -13.58
#